data_AF-A0AAW5KGC6-F1
#
_entry.id   AF-A0AAW5KGC6-F1
#
_cell.length_a   1.000
_cell.length_b   1.000
_cell.length_c   1.000
_cell.angle_alpha   90.00
_cell.angle_beta   90.00
_cell.angle_gamma   90.00
#
_symmetry.space_group_name_H-M   'P 1'
#
loop_
_entity.id
_entity.type
_entity.pdbx_description
1 polymer ?
#
loop_
_entity_poly.entity_id
_entity_poly.type
_entity_poly.pdbx_seq_one_letter_code
_entity_poly.pdbx_strand_id
1 'polypeptide(L)'
;MKTNEKIKSYEPEKFKEKYKAYLIGLLSTDYKCCGTSKEIEIEKNKAWKKLRGKKIAYYNIYMDPDKKENIDFYNDLSDFLNAASCEHRKDLLFKANGLSKKGIMVYRKKDKKEYFTIHSDQLGFSAVPWIYFSNKYPLSRYFEMQKNKEAAQFLADYVLTTRTLGGSFLWPETLWKGYNRSRGCAKIEDRVDLTLLEIKHYFEYRDLDDKKKFKYRRDILFSRYKIPDAQTWFGFFDSFEDYVDFFMFNDFVDKDKQTKEYTPINILTGKAFETDYPGYKTNTLKEIEDEKQLKAMLDLVMRKVKTRSEKMEDLINEYNQTNDTKGEKHENILHE
;
A
#
# COMPACT_ATOMS: atom_id res chain seq x y z
N MET A 1 -16.59 18.15 -17.59
CA MET A 1 -15.13 18.10 -17.39
C MET A 1 -14.84 18.66 -16.00
N LYS A 2 -14.67 17.80 -14.99
CA LYS A 2 -14.15 18.25 -13.70
C LYS A 2 -12.68 18.61 -13.93
N THR A 3 -12.30 19.78 -13.43
CA THR A 3 -10.93 20.29 -13.39
C THR A 3 -9.99 19.21 -12.85
N ASN A 4 -8.76 19.11 -13.40
CA ASN A 4 -7.68 18.26 -12.88
C ASN A 4 -7.40 18.64 -11.40
N GLU A 5 -8.21 18.13 -10.48
CA GLU A 5 -7.91 18.20 -9.07
C GLU A 5 -6.66 17.37 -8.83
N LYS A 6 -5.71 17.98 -8.14
CA LYS A 6 -4.47 17.32 -7.77
C LYS A 6 -4.85 16.26 -6.74
N ILE A 7 -4.51 14.99 -7.01
CA ILE A 7 -4.68 13.84 -6.09
C ILE A 7 -4.34 14.28 -4.66
N LYS A 8 -5.23 13.97 -3.72
CA LYS A 8 -5.10 14.39 -2.32
C LYS A 8 -3.85 13.75 -1.71
N SER A 9 -3.03 14.59 -1.06
CA SER A 9 -1.81 14.17 -0.38
C SER A 9 -2.03 14.23 1.12
N TYR A 10 -1.55 13.19 1.81
CA TYR A 10 -1.62 13.05 3.27
C TYR A 10 -0.28 13.32 3.96
N GLU A 11 0.75 13.66 3.18
CA GLU A 11 2.06 14.04 3.67
C GLU A 11 2.10 15.46 4.27
N PRO A 12 3.09 15.78 5.12
CA PRO A 12 3.24 17.10 5.72
C PRO A 12 3.33 18.25 4.69
N GLU A 13 2.99 19.46 5.13
CA GLU A 13 3.10 20.65 4.28
C GLU A 13 4.53 20.82 3.74
N LYS A 14 4.61 21.10 2.42
CA LYS A 14 5.87 21.20 1.66
C LYS A 14 6.70 19.91 1.66
N PHE A 15 6.06 18.74 1.83
CA PHE A 15 6.70 17.43 1.81
C PHE A 15 7.72 17.29 0.67
N LYS A 16 7.26 17.46 -0.57
CA LYS A 16 8.09 17.27 -1.77
C LYS A 16 9.36 18.12 -1.75
N GLU A 17 9.24 19.38 -1.33
CA GLU A 17 10.38 20.30 -1.19
C GLU A 17 11.34 19.85 -0.09
N LYS A 18 10.82 19.56 1.10
CA LYS A 18 11.60 19.15 2.28
C LYS A 18 12.29 17.79 2.07
N TYR A 19 11.58 16.82 1.51
CA TYR A 19 12.09 15.48 1.25
C TYR A 19 13.16 15.49 0.16
N LYS A 20 12.94 16.23 -0.92
CA LYS A 20 13.97 16.47 -1.95
C LYS A 20 15.20 17.18 -1.35
N ALA A 21 14.98 18.24 -0.56
CA ALA A 21 16.07 18.98 0.07
C ALA A 21 16.88 18.10 1.03
N TYR A 22 16.22 17.17 1.74
CA TYR A 22 16.88 16.15 2.55
C TYR A 22 17.78 15.25 1.72
N LEU A 23 17.28 14.67 0.62
CA LEU A 23 18.07 13.80 -0.26
C LEU A 23 19.24 14.54 -0.92
N ILE A 24 19.01 15.74 -1.45
CA ILE A 24 20.09 16.59 -1.98
C ILE A 24 21.09 16.96 -0.88
N GLY A 25 20.59 17.20 0.33
CA GLY A 25 21.39 17.43 1.52
C GLY A 25 22.34 16.26 1.78
N LEU A 26 21.86 15.02 1.69
CA LEU A 26 22.69 13.82 1.84
C LEU A 26 23.82 13.77 0.81
N LEU A 27 23.58 14.12 -0.46
CA LEU A 27 24.64 14.16 -1.49
C LEU A 27 25.78 15.12 -1.13
N SER A 28 25.47 16.17 -0.36
CA SER A 28 26.45 17.13 0.14
C SER A 28 27.13 16.70 1.45
N THR A 29 26.95 15.44 1.84
CA THR A 29 27.60 14.80 2.98
C THR A 29 28.32 13.54 2.52
N ASP A 30 29.35 13.12 3.25
CA ASP A 30 30.04 11.84 3.02
C ASP A 30 29.27 10.64 3.63
N TYR A 31 27.93 10.65 3.54
CA TYR A 31 27.13 9.56 4.10
C TYR A 31 27.45 8.25 3.39
N LYS A 32 27.26 7.14 4.12
CA LYS A 32 27.49 5.80 3.60
C LYS A 32 26.32 4.89 3.95
N CYS A 33 26.02 3.97 3.04
CA CYS A 33 25.17 2.82 3.35
C CYS A 33 25.96 1.81 4.20
N CYS A 34 25.32 1.28 5.25
CA CYS A 34 25.92 0.33 6.17
C CYS A 34 25.06 -0.93 6.35
N GLY A 35 25.70 -2.02 6.78
CA GLY A 35 25.05 -3.33 6.92
C GLY A 35 24.42 -3.57 8.29
N THR A 36 25.04 -3.04 9.36
CA THR A 36 24.60 -3.26 10.75
C THR A 36 23.84 -2.06 11.30
N SER A 37 22.90 -2.32 12.23
CA SER A 37 22.10 -1.27 12.86
C SER A 37 22.96 -0.22 13.61
N LYS A 38 24.08 -0.66 14.21
CA LYS A 38 24.99 0.23 14.95
C LYS A 38 25.74 1.19 14.01
N GLU A 39 26.23 0.69 12.87
CA GLU A 39 26.89 1.52 11.86
C GLU A 39 25.92 2.51 11.23
N ILE A 40 24.70 2.04 10.91
CA ILE A 40 23.61 2.89 10.41
C ILE A 40 23.37 4.05 11.37
N GLU A 41 23.29 3.79 12.68
CA GLU A 41 23.07 4.83 13.67
C GLU A 41 24.21 5.85 13.73
N ILE A 42 25.46 5.40 13.66
CA ILE A 42 26.65 6.26 13.66
C ILE A 42 26.66 7.17 12.43
N GLU A 43 26.49 6.61 11.23
CA GLU A 43 26.52 7.39 9.98
C GLU A 43 25.33 8.35 9.88
N LYS A 44 24.15 7.92 10.31
CA LYS A 44 22.96 8.75 10.45
C LYS A 44 23.24 9.97 11.33
N ASN A 45 23.81 9.76 12.52
CA ASN A 45 24.10 10.86 13.46
C ASN A 45 25.14 11.85 12.90
N LYS A 46 26.17 11.36 12.19
CA LYS A 46 27.14 12.21 11.50
C LYS A 46 26.49 13.07 10.41
N ALA A 47 25.68 12.46 9.55
CA ALA A 47 24.99 13.16 8.48
C ALA A 47 24.00 14.20 9.04
N TRP A 48 23.22 13.84 10.07
CA TRP A 48 22.30 14.75 10.73
C TRP A 48 22.97 15.99 11.33
N LYS A 49 24.17 15.84 11.92
CA LYS A 49 24.95 16.99 12.40
C LYS A 49 25.29 17.96 11.26
N LYS A 50 25.70 17.43 10.10
CA LYS A 50 26.00 18.23 8.89
C LYS A 50 24.74 18.90 8.32
N LEU A 51 23.63 18.16 8.20
CA LEU A 51 22.35 18.69 7.71
C LEU A 51 21.80 19.80 8.60
N ARG A 52 21.91 19.65 9.93
CA ARG A 52 21.52 20.69 10.90
C ARG A 52 22.33 21.97 10.72
N GLY A 53 23.64 21.86 10.52
CA GLY A 53 24.50 23.02 10.21
C GLY A 53 24.09 23.75 8.92
N LYS A 54 23.50 23.02 7.96
CA LYS A 54 22.95 23.55 6.70
C LYS A 54 21.48 23.99 6.81
N LYS A 55 20.88 23.96 8.01
CA LYS A 55 19.46 24.26 8.27
C LYS A 55 18.49 23.39 7.44
N ILE A 56 18.91 22.18 7.05
CA ILE A 56 18.07 21.23 6.33
C ILE A 56 17.27 20.42 7.35
N ALA A 57 15.94 20.43 7.23
CA ALA A 57 15.06 19.63 8.06
C ALA A 57 15.23 18.14 7.73
N TYR A 58 15.29 17.31 8.77
CA TYR A 58 15.45 15.85 8.64
C TYR A 58 14.54 15.06 9.59
N TYR A 59 13.82 15.75 10.50
CA TYR A 59 12.74 15.19 11.31
C TYR A 59 11.40 15.70 10.78
N ASN A 60 10.35 14.88 10.93
CA ASN A 60 8.98 15.22 10.54
C ASN A 60 8.84 15.65 9.06
N ILE A 61 9.77 15.23 8.20
CA ILE A 61 9.73 15.48 6.76
C ILE A 61 8.95 14.42 5.99
N TYR A 62 8.49 13.38 6.69
CA TYR A 62 7.76 12.23 6.14
C TYR A 62 6.83 11.69 7.23
N MET A 63 5.63 11.30 6.82
CA MET A 63 4.66 10.64 7.68
C MET A 63 3.92 9.57 6.89
N ASP A 64 4.03 8.30 7.32
CA ASP A 64 3.18 7.26 6.72
C ASP A 64 1.69 7.64 6.94
N PRO A 65 0.88 7.66 5.86
CA PRO A 65 -0.52 8.07 5.95
C PRO A 65 -1.39 7.06 6.70
N ASP A 66 -0.97 5.80 6.77
CA ASP A 66 -1.65 4.74 7.52
C ASP A 66 -1.41 4.81 9.05
N LYS A 67 -0.63 5.77 9.53
CA LYS A 67 -0.53 6.06 10.96
C LYS A 67 -1.89 6.42 11.54
N LYS A 68 -2.17 5.88 12.72
CA LYS A 68 -3.49 5.93 13.37
C LYS A 68 -3.95 7.36 13.68
N GLU A 69 -3.00 8.29 13.74
CA GLU A 69 -3.24 9.71 13.97
C GLU A 69 -3.72 10.46 12.72
N ASN A 70 -3.63 9.86 11.53
CA ASN A 70 -4.05 10.49 10.27
C ASN A 70 -5.57 10.34 10.06
N ILE A 71 -6.33 11.18 10.76
CA ILE A 71 -7.79 11.14 10.77
C ILE A 71 -8.35 11.34 9.35
N ASP A 72 -7.82 12.31 8.61
CA ASP A 72 -8.30 12.63 7.27
C ASP A 72 -8.10 11.47 6.30
N PHE A 73 -6.94 10.80 6.34
CA PHE A 73 -6.68 9.61 5.52
C PHE A 73 -7.68 8.49 5.80
N TYR A 74 -7.91 8.18 7.09
CA TYR A 74 -8.84 7.10 7.45
C TYR A 74 -10.29 7.45 7.14
N ASN A 75 -10.70 8.72 7.26
CA ASN A 75 -12.03 9.17 6.88
C ASN A 75 -12.23 9.01 5.37
N ASP A 76 -11.34 9.55 4.54
CA ASP A 76 -11.45 9.43 3.08
C ASP A 76 -11.43 7.95 2.62
N LEU A 77 -10.60 7.12 3.27
CA LEU A 77 -10.56 5.69 2.99
C LEU A 77 -11.87 4.99 3.37
N SER A 78 -12.52 5.40 4.46
CA SER A 78 -13.84 4.90 4.84
C SER A 78 -14.92 5.35 3.86
N ASP A 79 -14.85 6.59 3.36
CA ASP A 79 -15.78 7.10 2.34
C ASP A 79 -15.65 6.29 1.04
N PHE A 80 -14.42 6.02 0.60
CA PHE A 80 -14.17 5.12 -0.52
C PHE A 80 -14.81 3.74 -0.30
N LEU A 81 -14.59 3.13 0.85
CA LEU A 81 -15.11 1.78 1.12
C LEU A 81 -16.64 1.74 1.14
N ASN A 82 -17.29 2.78 1.64
CA ASN A 82 -18.75 2.89 1.61
C ASN A 82 -19.26 3.11 0.18
N ALA A 83 -18.57 3.92 -0.62
CA ALA A 83 -18.89 4.10 -2.04
C ALA A 83 -18.74 2.79 -2.83
N ALA A 84 -17.62 2.08 -2.66
CA ALA A 84 -17.36 0.78 -3.29
C ALA A 84 -18.39 -0.28 -2.84
N SER A 85 -18.74 -0.29 -1.55
CA SER A 85 -19.81 -1.15 -1.02
C SER A 85 -21.15 -0.89 -1.69
N CYS A 86 -21.47 0.37 -1.97
CA CYS A 86 -22.69 0.75 -2.70
C CYS A 86 -22.64 0.26 -4.15
N GLU A 87 -21.57 0.58 -4.88
CA GLU A 87 -21.38 0.22 -6.29
C GLU A 87 -21.45 -1.30 -6.51
N HIS A 88 -20.76 -2.06 -5.64
CA HIS A 88 -20.71 -3.52 -5.70
C HIS A 88 -21.87 -4.20 -4.97
N ARG A 89 -22.88 -3.43 -4.51
CA ARG A 89 -24.08 -3.93 -3.80
C ARG A 89 -23.75 -4.84 -2.61
N LYS A 90 -22.67 -4.52 -1.90
CA LYS A 90 -22.27 -5.25 -0.70
C LYS A 90 -23.07 -4.75 0.51
N ASP A 91 -23.38 -5.68 1.40
CA ASP A 91 -24.05 -5.42 2.67
C ASP A 91 -23.03 -5.01 3.76
N LEU A 92 -22.15 -4.05 3.44
CA LEU A 92 -21.08 -3.60 4.33
C LEU A 92 -21.16 -2.10 4.61
N LEU A 93 -20.82 -1.72 5.83
CA LEU A 93 -20.59 -0.33 6.24
C LEU A 93 -19.24 -0.20 6.91
N PHE A 94 -18.62 0.94 6.68
CA PHE A 94 -17.29 1.26 7.15
C PHE A 94 -17.34 2.57 7.93
N LYS A 95 -16.72 2.58 9.11
CA LYS A 95 -16.57 3.78 9.93
C LYS A 95 -15.13 3.94 10.37
N ALA A 96 -14.49 5.01 9.90
CA ALA A 96 -13.19 5.42 10.38
C ALA A 96 -13.24 5.79 11.87
N ASN A 97 -12.12 5.54 12.58
CA ASN A 97 -11.83 6.19 13.87
C ASN A 97 -12.95 6.08 14.92
N GLY A 98 -13.62 4.93 15.03
CA GLY A 98 -14.67 4.73 16.05
C GLY A 98 -14.13 4.72 17.49
N LEU A 99 -14.84 4.09 18.43
CA LEU A 99 -14.63 4.28 19.90
C LEU A 99 -13.17 4.14 20.40
N SER A 100 -12.31 3.41 19.67
CA SER A 100 -10.91 3.22 20.02
C SER A 100 -9.90 4.14 19.29
N LYS A 101 -10.36 5.00 18.36
CA LYS A 101 -9.55 5.80 17.41
C LYS A 101 -8.53 4.97 16.62
N LYS A 102 -8.91 3.75 16.22
CA LYS A 102 -8.01 2.81 15.55
C LYS A 102 -8.67 2.26 14.30
N GLY A 103 -8.08 2.54 13.14
CA GLY A 103 -8.44 1.91 11.86
C GLY A 103 -9.88 2.20 11.41
N ILE A 104 -10.43 1.27 10.64
CA ILE A 104 -11.79 1.33 10.10
C ILE A 104 -12.57 0.14 10.66
N MET A 105 -13.71 0.43 11.29
CA MET A 105 -14.61 -0.59 11.81
C MET A 105 -15.51 -1.11 10.68
N VAL A 106 -15.68 -2.43 10.60
CA VAL A 106 -16.50 -3.10 9.59
C VAL A 106 -17.79 -3.62 10.21
N TYR A 107 -18.92 -3.28 9.59
CA TYR A 107 -20.26 -3.68 9.98
C TYR A 107 -21.00 -4.31 8.79
N ARG A 108 -22.03 -5.12 9.05
CA ARG A 108 -23.05 -5.42 8.03
C ARG A 108 -24.25 -4.49 8.20
N LYS A 109 -24.90 -4.06 7.11
CA LYS A 109 -26.07 -3.15 7.22
C LYS A 109 -27.23 -3.85 7.90
N LYS A 110 -27.43 -5.14 7.63
CA LYS A 110 -28.57 -5.92 8.15
C LYS A 110 -28.67 -6.01 9.67
N ASP A 111 -27.53 -6.19 10.37
CA ASP A 111 -27.50 -6.45 11.81
C ASP A 111 -26.80 -5.34 12.60
N LYS A 112 -26.15 -4.39 11.90
CA LYS A 112 -25.36 -3.30 12.47
C LYS A 112 -24.34 -3.78 13.51
N LYS A 113 -23.95 -5.05 13.45
CA LYS A 113 -23.00 -5.65 14.38
C LYS A 113 -21.59 -5.32 13.92
N GLU A 114 -20.75 -4.88 14.86
CA GLU A 114 -19.32 -4.77 14.63
C GLU A 114 -18.71 -6.16 14.48
N TYR A 115 -18.02 -6.39 13.36
CA TYR A 115 -17.35 -7.67 13.08
C TYR A 115 -15.90 -7.62 13.52
N PHE A 116 -15.12 -6.69 12.98
CA PHE A 116 -13.70 -6.50 13.30
C PHE A 116 -13.23 -5.12 12.80
N THR A 117 -12.00 -4.77 13.15
CA THR A 117 -11.31 -3.57 12.66
C THR A 117 -10.33 -3.94 11.55
N ILE A 118 -10.32 -3.16 10.47
CA ILE A 118 -9.28 -3.21 9.44
C ILE A 118 -8.31 -2.04 9.60
N HIS A 119 -7.07 -2.27 9.19
CA HIS A 119 -5.98 -1.32 9.18
C HIS A 119 -5.46 -1.17 7.76
N SER A 120 -5.08 0.06 7.39
CA SER A 120 -4.36 0.28 6.14
C SER A 120 -2.90 -0.06 6.34
N ASP A 121 -2.30 -0.56 5.28
CA ASP A 121 -0.88 -0.55 5.02
C ASP A 121 -0.64 0.30 3.77
N GLN A 122 0.60 0.67 3.48
CA GLN A 122 0.94 1.44 2.29
C GLN A 122 1.74 0.63 1.28
N LEU A 123 1.19 0.58 0.07
CA LEU A 123 1.91 0.26 -1.14
C LEU A 123 3.03 1.27 -1.34
N GLY A 124 4.15 0.77 -1.83
CA GLY A 124 5.36 1.54 -2.02
C GLY A 124 6.29 1.41 -0.81
N PHE A 125 7.57 1.23 -1.12
CA PHE A 125 8.60 0.92 -0.12
C PHE A 125 8.71 1.99 0.97
N SER A 126 9.20 1.57 2.14
CA SER A 126 9.48 2.47 3.26
C SER A 126 10.26 3.70 2.79
N ALA A 127 9.87 4.87 3.27
CA ALA A 127 10.42 6.17 2.86
C ALA A 127 10.92 6.99 4.05
N VAL A 128 10.99 6.40 5.25
CA VAL A 128 11.53 7.06 6.45
C VAL A 128 12.99 7.49 6.21
N PRO A 129 13.42 8.68 6.66
CA PRO A 129 14.74 9.23 6.29
C PRO A 129 15.92 8.31 6.60
N TRP A 130 15.85 7.50 7.65
CA TRP A 130 16.98 6.64 8.03
C TRP A 130 17.23 5.46 7.07
N ILE A 131 16.29 5.11 6.18
CA ILE A 131 16.51 4.01 5.23
C ILE A 131 17.69 4.25 4.30
N TYR A 132 18.02 5.52 4.01
CA TYR A 132 19.07 5.92 3.06
C TYR A 132 20.49 5.62 3.57
N PHE A 133 20.61 5.12 4.79
CA PHE A 133 21.85 4.62 5.37
C PHE A 133 21.94 3.08 5.28
N SER A 134 20.99 2.41 4.62
CA SER A 134 20.95 0.96 4.46
C SER A 134 20.66 0.55 3.02
N ASN A 135 21.42 -0.40 2.50
CA ASN A 135 21.17 -1.01 1.19
C ASN A 135 20.01 -2.03 1.20
N LYS A 136 19.29 -2.17 2.31
CA LYS A 136 18.16 -3.11 2.42
C LYS A 136 16.90 -2.62 1.71
N TYR A 137 16.79 -1.33 1.44
CA TYR A 137 15.58 -0.70 0.93
C TYR A 137 15.72 -0.32 -0.55
N PRO A 138 14.73 -0.60 -1.41
CA PRO A 138 14.76 -0.25 -2.82
C PRO A 138 15.02 1.25 -3.09
N LEU A 139 14.37 2.16 -2.35
CA LEU A 139 14.57 3.60 -2.53
C LEU A 139 16.00 4.02 -2.21
N SER A 140 16.56 3.47 -1.12
CA SER A 140 17.95 3.72 -0.71
C SER A 140 18.94 3.21 -1.75
N ARG A 141 18.74 2.00 -2.28
CA ARG A 141 19.60 1.43 -3.32
C ARG A 141 19.55 2.22 -4.61
N TYR A 142 18.35 2.60 -5.07
CA TYR A 142 18.22 3.44 -6.26
C TYR A 142 18.95 4.77 -6.07
N PHE A 143 18.79 5.39 -4.89
CA PHE A 143 19.49 6.62 -4.56
C PHE A 143 21.02 6.43 -4.55
N GLU A 144 21.51 5.33 -3.97
CA GLU A 144 22.93 5.00 -3.88
C GLU A 144 23.56 4.69 -5.25
N MET A 145 22.82 4.05 -6.16
CA MET A 145 23.27 3.76 -7.53
C MET A 145 23.39 5.02 -8.39
N GLN A 146 22.56 6.04 -8.13
CA GLN A 146 22.49 7.26 -8.93
C GLN A 146 23.27 8.44 -8.35
N LYS A 147 23.16 8.66 -7.03
CA LYS A 147 23.79 9.76 -6.27
C LYS A 147 23.70 11.14 -6.91
N ASN A 148 22.55 11.45 -7.52
CA ASN A 148 22.34 12.71 -8.24
C ASN A 148 21.03 13.40 -7.86
N LYS A 149 20.85 14.63 -8.33
CA LYS A 149 19.68 15.47 -7.97
C LYS A 149 18.40 14.98 -8.64
N GLU A 150 18.52 14.33 -9.79
CA GLU A 150 17.45 13.76 -10.58
C GLU A 150 16.84 12.57 -9.83
N ALA A 151 17.65 11.71 -9.23
CA ALA A 151 17.20 10.63 -8.36
C ALA A 151 16.51 11.17 -7.10
N ALA A 152 17.02 12.25 -6.50
CA ALA A 152 16.36 12.91 -5.38
C ALA A 152 14.97 13.45 -5.75
N GLN A 153 14.83 14.05 -6.94
CA GLN A 153 13.56 14.52 -7.46
C GLN A 153 12.60 13.36 -7.70
N PHE A 154 13.06 12.32 -8.40
CA PHE A 154 12.28 11.13 -8.70
C PHE A 154 11.75 10.46 -7.43
N LEU A 155 12.59 10.25 -6.42
CA LEU A 155 12.18 9.61 -5.17
C LEU A 155 11.19 10.47 -4.38
N ALA A 156 11.33 11.80 -4.38
CA ALA A 156 10.34 12.67 -3.75
C ALA A 156 8.96 12.57 -4.45
N ASP A 157 8.95 12.47 -5.78
CA ASP A 157 7.72 12.26 -6.57
C ASP A 157 7.11 10.88 -6.34
N TYR A 158 7.96 9.85 -6.28
CA TYR A 158 7.55 8.49 -5.97
C TYR A 158 6.86 8.40 -4.62
N VAL A 159 7.49 8.93 -3.56
CA VAL A 159 6.91 8.87 -2.21
C VAL A 159 5.61 9.66 -2.15
N LEU A 160 5.58 10.88 -2.66
CA LEU A 160 4.36 11.70 -2.68
C LEU A 160 3.21 10.98 -3.41
N THR A 161 3.50 10.35 -4.54
CA THR A 161 2.47 9.66 -5.34
C THR A 161 1.98 8.38 -4.66
N THR A 162 2.88 7.64 -4.02
CA THR A 162 2.55 6.35 -3.41
C THR A 162 1.89 6.46 -2.04
N ARG A 163 1.93 7.63 -1.39
CA ARG A 163 1.26 7.93 -0.10
C ARG A 163 -0.10 8.60 -0.28
N THR A 164 -0.94 7.96 -1.08
CA THR A 164 -2.30 8.42 -1.43
C THR A 164 -3.31 7.29 -1.19
N LEU A 165 -4.61 7.51 -1.41
CA LEU A 165 -5.63 6.46 -1.22
C LEU A 165 -5.35 5.20 -2.03
N GLY A 166 -4.95 5.33 -3.30
CA GLY A 166 -4.56 4.21 -4.15
C GLY A 166 -3.28 3.51 -3.71
N GLY A 167 -2.54 4.10 -2.77
CA GLY A 167 -1.45 3.46 -2.05
C GLY A 167 -1.93 2.56 -0.92
N SER A 168 -3.21 2.54 -0.55
CA SER A 168 -3.70 1.74 0.58
C SER A 168 -3.81 0.25 0.28
N PHE A 169 -3.48 -0.59 1.25
CA PHE A 169 -3.83 -2.01 1.25
C PHE A 169 -4.48 -2.37 2.60
N LEU A 170 -5.61 -3.07 2.59
CA LEU A 170 -6.45 -3.23 3.79
C LEU A 170 -6.38 -4.64 4.38
N TRP A 171 -6.14 -4.71 5.69
CA TRP A 171 -6.01 -5.96 6.43
C TRP A 171 -6.82 -5.94 7.71
N PRO A 172 -7.46 -7.05 8.13
CA PRO A 172 -7.90 -7.21 9.50
C PRO A 172 -6.74 -6.98 10.48
N GLU A 173 -6.96 -6.25 11.58
CA GLU A 173 -5.91 -5.93 12.57
C GLU A 173 -5.25 -7.21 13.14
N THR A 174 -6.01 -8.30 13.26
CA THR A 174 -5.51 -9.63 13.69
C THR A 174 -4.58 -10.27 12.66
N LEU A 175 -4.76 -9.96 11.38
CA LEU A 175 -3.88 -10.42 10.30
C LEU A 175 -2.67 -9.49 10.13
N TRP A 176 -2.86 -8.16 10.24
CA TRP A 176 -1.82 -7.14 10.04
C TRP A 176 -0.56 -7.42 10.86
N LYS A 177 -0.68 -7.68 12.18
CA LYS A 177 0.48 -7.90 13.06
C LYS A 177 1.31 -9.13 12.68
N GLY A 178 0.65 -10.19 12.19
CA GLY A 178 1.32 -11.43 11.82
C GLY A 178 1.82 -11.41 10.39
N TYR A 179 0.91 -11.15 9.45
CA TYR A 179 1.16 -11.21 8.01
C TYR A 179 2.15 -10.14 7.57
N ASN A 180 1.87 -8.87 7.87
CA ASN A 180 2.68 -7.76 7.41
C ASN A 180 4.11 -7.86 7.98
N ARG A 181 4.26 -8.10 9.29
CA ARG A 181 5.59 -8.31 9.89
C ARG A 181 6.33 -9.47 9.24
N SER A 182 5.67 -10.59 8.96
CA SER A 182 6.29 -11.71 8.26
C SER A 182 6.59 -11.46 6.79
N ARG A 183 6.01 -10.45 6.15
CA ARG A 183 6.29 -10.06 4.76
C ARG A 183 7.39 -9.00 4.70
N GLY A 184 7.20 -7.89 5.41
CA GLY A 184 8.10 -6.73 5.41
C GLY A 184 9.39 -6.92 6.21
N CYS A 185 9.40 -7.73 7.28
CA CYS A 185 10.64 -8.07 7.99
C CYS A 185 11.32 -9.35 7.47
N ALA A 186 10.61 -10.16 6.67
CA ALA A 186 11.23 -11.27 5.97
C ALA A 186 11.88 -10.80 4.66
N LYS A 187 12.66 -11.69 4.07
CA LYS A 187 13.43 -11.43 2.86
C LYS A 187 12.57 -11.15 1.59
N ILE A 188 11.24 -11.08 1.68
CA ILE A 188 10.36 -11.03 0.49
C ILE A 188 9.96 -9.58 0.12
N GLU A 189 10.12 -8.62 1.06
CA GLU A 189 9.79 -7.19 0.89
C GLU A 189 8.30 -6.94 0.59
N ASP A 190 7.80 -5.70 0.77
CA ASP A 190 6.37 -5.35 0.64
C ASP A 190 5.93 -5.28 -0.83
N ARG A 191 5.90 -6.46 -1.46
CA ARG A 191 5.61 -6.71 -2.87
C ARG A 191 4.11 -6.86 -3.12
N VAL A 192 3.47 -5.79 -3.59
CA VAL A 192 2.02 -5.77 -3.89
C VAL A 192 1.56 -6.91 -4.79
N ASP A 193 2.36 -7.25 -5.79
CA ASP A 193 2.06 -8.30 -6.76
C ASP A 193 2.08 -9.70 -6.15
N LEU A 194 3.04 -9.99 -5.27
CA LEU A 194 3.06 -11.24 -4.51
C LEU A 194 1.91 -11.29 -3.48
N THR A 195 1.55 -10.15 -2.89
CA THR A 195 0.41 -10.06 -1.97
C THR A 195 -0.89 -10.40 -2.71
N LEU A 196 -1.12 -9.79 -3.89
CA LEU A 196 -2.30 -10.10 -4.72
C LEU A 196 -2.31 -11.56 -5.19
N LEU A 197 -1.14 -12.13 -5.50
CA LEU A 197 -1.01 -13.54 -5.86
C LEU A 197 -1.41 -14.47 -4.71
N GLU A 198 -0.96 -14.20 -3.48
CA GLU A 198 -1.39 -14.98 -2.30
C GLU A 198 -2.89 -14.84 -2.01
N ILE A 199 -3.50 -13.69 -2.30
CA ILE A 199 -4.96 -13.52 -2.19
C ILE A 199 -5.69 -14.32 -3.26
N LYS A 200 -5.22 -14.31 -4.51
CA LYS A 200 -5.77 -15.17 -5.58
C LYS A 200 -5.76 -16.64 -5.15
N HIS A 201 -4.62 -17.11 -4.64
CA HIS A 201 -4.47 -18.46 -4.11
C HIS A 201 -5.42 -18.76 -2.94
N TYR A 202 -5.71 -17.78 -2.09
CA TYR A 202 -6.70 -17.95 -1.02
C TYR A 202 -8.09 -18.27 -1.59
N PHE A 203 -8.53 -17.55 -2.63
CA PHE A 203 -9.82 -17.81 -3.27
C PHE A 203 -9.85 -19.18 -3.95
N GLU A 204 -8.78 -19.56 -4.65
CA GLU A 204 -8.65 -20.92 -5.20
C GLU A 204 -8.77 -21.98 -4.10
N TYR A 205 -8.07 -21.80 -2.98
CA TYR A 205 -8.11 -22.75 -1.87
C TYR A 205 -9.48 -22.88 -1.21
N ARG A 206 -10.17 -21.76 -1.05
CA ARG A 206 -11.48 -21.71 -0.37
C ARG A 206 -12.44 -22.69 -1.02
N ASP A 207 -12.38 -22.78 -2.34
CA ASP A 207 -13.29 -23.50 -3.21
C ASP A 207 -12.81 -24.95 -3.50
N LEU A 208 -11.64 -25.36 -2.99
CA LEU A 208 -11.14 -26.73 -3.12
C LEU A 208 -11.86 -27.72 -2.20
N ASP A 209 -12.31 -28.83 -2.78
CA ASP A 209 -12.86 -29.99 -2.06
C ASP A 209 -11.79 -30.69 -1.20
N ASP A 210 -10.61 -31.00 -1.78
CA ASP A 210 -9.49 -31.62 -1.06
C ASP A 210 -8.40 -30.61 -0.71
N LYS A 211 -8.58 -29.97 0.43
CA LYS A 211 -7.67 -28.97 0.99
C LYS A 211 -6.28 -29.53 1.37
N LYS A 212 -6.11 -30.86 1.48
CA LYS A 212 -4.81 -31.47 1.86
C LYS A 212 -3.78 -31.42 0.73
N LYS A 213 -4.22 -31.26 -0.52
CA LYS A 213 -3.35 -31.21 -1.71
C LYS A 213 -3.07 -29.80 -2.21
N PHE A 214 -3.36 -28.77 -1.40
CA PHE A 214 -3.21 -27.40 -1.84
C PHE A 214 -1.75 -27.06 -2.22
N LYS A 215 -1.56 -26.72 -3.50
CA LYS A 215 -0.24 -26.46 -4.11
C LYS A 215 0.51 -25.30 -3.45
N TYR A 216 -0.20 -24.31 -2.88
CA TYR A 216 0.40 -23.11 -2.29
C TYR A 216 0.39 -23.09 -0.77
N ARG A 217 0.52 -24.27 -0.15
CA ARG A 217 0.61 -24.40 1.32
C ARG A 217 1.74 -23.61 2.00
N ARG A 218 2.69 -23.10 1.21
CA ARG A 218 3.83 -22.29 1.67
C ARG A 218 3.52 -20.80 1.70
N ASP A 219 2.35 -20.39 1.24
CA ASP A 219 2.01 -18.97 1.21
C ASP A 219 1.89 -18.41 2.62
N ILE A 220 2.40 -17.19 2.78
CA ILE A 220 2.43 -16.55 4.08
C ILE A 220 0.99 -16.25 4.53
N LEU A 221 0.11 -15.87 3.61
CA LEU A 221 -1.31 -15.67 3.87
C LEU A 221 -2.01 -17.00 4.14
N PHE A 222 -1.65 -18.04 3.38
CA PHE A 222 -2.16 -19.39 3.60
C PHE A 222 -1.82 -19.95 4.97
N SER A 223 -0.69 -19.61 5.59
CA SER A 223 -0.45 -20.05 6.98
C SER A 223 -1.41 -19.40 8.00
N ARG A 224 -2.11 -18.34 7.60
CA ARG A 224 -2.95 -17.48 8.47
C ARG A 224 -4.44 -17.50 8.12
N TYR A 225 -4.84 -18.20 7.08
CA TYR A 225 -6.25 -18.29 6.65
C TYR A 225 -7.20 -18.85 7.70
N LYS A 226 -6.71 -19.51 8.76
CA LYS A 226 -7.53 -20.03 9.86
C LYS A 226 -7.94 -18.94 10.87
N ILE A 227 -7.41 -17.73 10.74
CA ILE A 227 -7.80 -16.60 11.58
C ILE A 227 -9.25 -16.23 11.22
N PRO A 228 -10.21 -16.25 12.17
CA PRO A 228 -11.62 -16.00 11.90
C PRO A 228 -11.89 -14.67 11.19
N ASP A 229 -11.21 -13.60 11.57
CA ASP A 229 -11.38 -12.29 10.91
C ASP A 229 -10.90 -12.31 9.47
N ALA A 230 -9.84 -13.05 9.15
CA ALA A 230 -9.37 -13.20 7.78
C ALA A 230 -10.40 -13.96 6.93
N GLN A 231 -10.97 -15.04 7.46
CA GLN A 231 -12.05 -15.78 6.80
C GLN A 231 -13.29 -14.92 6.58
N THR A 232 -13.65 -14.13 7.59
CA THR A 232 -14.80 -13.23 7.49
C THR A 232 -14.55 -12.12 6.47
N TRP A 233 -13.37 -11.51 6.50
CA TRP A 233 -12.97 -10.45 5.57
C TRP A 233 -12.97 -10.90 4.12
N PHE A 234 -12.24 -11.97 3.79
CA PHE A 234 -12.22 -12.48 2.42
C PHE A 234 -13.54 -13.15 2.02
N GLY A 235 -14.33 -13.62 3.00
CA GLY A 235 -15.67 -14.16 2.78
C GLY A 235 -16.72 -13.13 2.38
N PHE A 236 -16.43 -11.83 2.45
CA PHE A 236 -17.30 -10.79 1.90
C PHE A 236 -17.20 -10.66 0.37
N PHE A 237 -16.19 -11.25 -0.24
CA PHE A 237 -15.93 -11.19 -1.66
C PHE A 237 -16.21 -12.53 -2.33
N ASP A 238 -16.85 -12.46 -3.49
CA ASP A 238 -17.35 -13.64 -4.20
C ASP A 238 -16.20 -14.39 -4.88
N SER A 239 -15.22 -13.66 -5.42
CA SER A 239 -14.01 -14.20 -6.05
C SER A 239 -12.82 -13.26 -5.89
N PHE A 240 -11.66 -13.67 -6.43
CA PHE A 240 -10.49 -12.79 -6.52
C PHE A 240 -10.76 -11.57 -7.42
N GLU A 241 -11.48 -11.74 -8.52
CA GLU A 241 -11.89 -10.67 -9.43
C GLU A 241 -12.78 -9.66 -8.71
N ASP A 242 -13.77 -10.13 -7.93
CA ASP A 242 -14.63 -9.25 -7.12
C ASP A 242 -13.83 -8.47 -6.07
N TYR A 243 -12.84 -9.10 -5.43
CA TYR A 243 -11.90 -8.41 -4.54
C TYR A 243 -11.10 -7.34 -5.29
N VAL A 244 -10.56 -7.66 -6.47
CA VAL A 244 -9.76 -6.74 -7.28
C VAL A 244 -10.59 -5.55 -7.74
N ASP A 245 -11.81 -5.79 -8.24
CA ASP A 245 -12.70 -4.75 -8.73
C ASP A 245 -13.14 -3.85 -7.55
N PHE A 246 -13.57 -4.42 -6.42
CA PHE A 246 -13.98 -3.68 -5.23
C PHE A 246 -12.89 -2.74 -4.70
N PHE A 247 -11.63 -3.19 -4.68
CA PHE A 247 -10.50 -2.37 -4.22
C PHE A 247 -9.80 -1.61 -5.36
N MET A 248 -10.31 -1.65 -6.59
CA MET A 248 -9.75 -1.01 -7.78
C MET A 248 -8.29 -1.39 -8.08
N PHE A 249 -7.93 -2.66 -7.88
CA PHE A 249 -6.62 -3.20 -8.24
C PHE A 249 -6.50 -3.57 -9.73
N ASN A 250 -7.43 -3.17 -10.58
CA ASN A 250 -7.48 -3.57 -12.00
C ASN A 250 -6.18 -3.29 -12.75
N ASP A 251 -5.49 -2.19 -12.47
CA ASP A 251 -4.22 -1.89 -13.14
C ASP A 251 -3.07 -2.75 -12.62
N PHE A 252 -3.23 -3.47 -11.51
CA PHE A 252 -2.23 -4.39 -10.93
C PHE A 252 -2.41 -5.83 -11.40
N VAL A 253 -3.41 -6.11 -12.22
CA VAL A 253 -3.68 -7.43 -12.80
C VAL A 253 -3.75 -7.34 -14.32
N ASP A 254 -3.48 -8.46 -14.98
CA ASP A 254 -3.79 -8.68 -16.37
C ASP A 254 -5.10 -9.47 -16.45
N LYS A 255 -6.06 -8.97 -17.23
CA LYS A 255 -7.37 -9.61 -17.44
C LYS A 255 -7.33 -10.40 -18.73
N ASP A 256 -7.39 -11.72 -18.61
CA ASP A 256 -7.47 -12.57 -19.79
C ASP A 256 -8.75 -12.27 -20.58
N LYS A 257 -8.62 -12.09 -21.90
CA LYS A 257 -9.76 -11.69 -22.73
C LYS A 257 -10.79 -12.80 -22.91
N GLN A 258 -10.36 -14.05 -22.86
CA GLN A 258 -11.18 -15.24 -23.10
C GLN A 258 -11.81 -15.74 -21.79
N THR A 259 -11.00 -16.01 -20.77
CA THR A 259 -11.45 -16.59 -19.50
C THR A 259 -11.99 -15.53 -18.54
N LYS A 260 -11.65 -14.24 -18.77
CA LYS A 260 -11.93 -13.11 -17.85
C LYS A 260 -11.20 -13.19 -16.51
N GLU A 261 -10.34 -14.18 -16.33
CA GLU A 261 -9.55 -14.39 -15.13
C GLU A 261 -8.52 -13.27 -14.92
N TYR A 262 -8.30 -12.90 -13.66
CA TYR A 262 -7.30 -11.90 -13.31
C TYR A 262 -6.00 -12.57 -12.85
N THR A 263 -4.88 -12.14 -13.43
CA THR A 263 -3.54 -12.59 -13.04
C THR A 263 -2.70 -11.40 -12.58
N PRO A 264 -2.16 -11.39 -11.35
CA PRO A 264 -1.32 -10.29 -10.88
C PRO A 264 -0.14 -10.00 -11.80
N ILE A 265 0.16 -8.72 -11.99
CA ILE A 265 1.31 -8.25 -12.76
C ILE A 265 2.53 -8.23 -11.85
N ASN A 266 3.57 -8.97 -12.23
CA ASN A 266 4.85 -8.94 -11.54
C ASN A 266 5.51 -7.57 -11.72
N ILE A 267 5.76 -6.85 -10.62
CA ILE A 267 6.28 -5.49 -10.68
C ILE A 267 7.71 -5.40 -11.23
N LEU A 268 8.43 -6.52 -11.30
CA LEU A 268 9.78 -6.59 -11.86
C LEU A 268 9.82 -6.68 -13.38
N THR A 269 8.80 -7.32 -13.96
CA THR A 269 8.75 -7.57 -15.40
C THR A 269 7.72 -6.69 -16.10
N GLY A 270 6.74 -6.15 -15.34
CA GLY A 270 5.60 -5.45 -15.88
C GLY A 270 4.61 -6.35 -16.62
N LYS A 271 4.76 -7.68 -16.49
CA LYS A 271 3.91 -8.70 -17.13
C LYS A 271 3.18 -9.53 -16.09
N ALA A 272 2.08 -10.16 -16.49
CA ALA A 272 1.40 -11.17 -15.69
C ALA A 272 2.38 -12.26 -15.23
N PHE A 273 2.16 -12.83 -14.04
CA PHE A 273 2.91 -14.02 -13.63
C PHE A 273 2.68 -15.17 -14.62
N GLU A 274 3.77 -15.74 -15.14
CA GLU A 274 3.73 -16.90 -16.06
C GLU A 274 3.40 -18.20 -15.33
N THR A 275 3.72 -18.26 -14.03
CA THR A 275 3.37 -19.38 -13.16
C THR A 275 2.69 -18.85 -11.92
N ASP A 276 1.69 -19.58 -11.47
CA ASP A 276 1.01 -19.29 -10.20
C ASP A 276 1.93 -19.45 -8.99
N TYR A 277 3.16 -19.94 -9.15
CA TYR A 277 4.11 -20.07 -8.06
C TYR A 277 5.52 -19.79 -8.55
N PRO A 278 5.98 -18.52 -8.54
CA PRO A 278 7.32 -18.17 -8.99
C PRO A 278 8.45 -18.75 -8.11
N GLY A 279 8.10 -19.56 -7.10
CA GLY A 279 8.96 -19.88 -5.98
C GLY A 279 9.17 -18.64 -5.11
N TYR A 280 9.14 -18.80 -3.79
CA TYR A 280 9.52 -17.71 -2.89
C TYR A 280 11.03 -17.44 -2.98
N LYS A 281 11.47 -16.78 -4.06
CA LYS A 281 12.81 -16.23 -4.15
C LYS A 281 12.90 -15.05 -3.18
N THR A 282 13.30 -15.37 -1.97
CA THR A 282 13.71 -14.39 -0.98
C THR A 282 14.83 -13.53 -1.53
N ASN A 283 14.80 -12.23 -1.26
CA ASN A 283 15.78 -11.22 -1.67
C ASN A 283 15.79 -10.87 -3.17
N THR A 284 14.78 -11.28 -3.95
CA THR A 284 14.73 -10.94 -5.39
C THR A 284 14.90 -9.44 -5.64
N LEU A 285 14.28 -8.59 -4.81
CA LEU A 285 14.49 -7.15 -4.92
C LEU A 285 15.94 -6.77 -4.63
N LYS A 286 16.56 -7.30 -3.57
CA LYS A 286 17.94 -7.00 -3.16
C LYS A 286 18.99 -7.40 -4.18
N GLU A 287 18.70 -8.41 -4.98
CA GLU A 287 19.57 -8.94 -6.05
C GLU A 287 19.53 -8.10 -7.32
N ILE A 288 18.63 -7.10 -7.42
CA ILE A 288 18.66 -6.15 -8.54
C ILE A 288 19.89 -5.25 -8.40
N GLU A 289 20.85 -5.46 -9.30
CA GLU A 289 22.06 -4.64 -9.45
C GLU A 289 21.93 -3.61 -10.57
N ASP A 290 20.99 -3.81 -11.51
CA ASP A 290 20.71 -2.85 -12.59
C ASP A 290 19.77 -1.73 -12.11
N GLU A 291 20.30 -0.51 -12.11
CA GLU A 291 19.53 0.69 -11.77
C GLU A 291 18.32 0.89 -12.68
N LYS A 292 18.42 0.59 -13.98
CA LYS A 292 17.30 0.78 -14.91
C LYS A 292 16.14 -0.15 -14.57
N GLN A 293 16.44 -1.39 -14.19
CA GLN A 293 15.44 -2.34 -13.72
C GLN A 293 14.78 -1.87 -12.43
N LEU A 294 15.57 -1.39 -11.46
CA LEU A 294 15.08 -0.86 -10.19
C LEU A 294 14.18 0.37 -10.42
N LYS A 295 14.60 1.28 -11.30
CA LYS A 295 13.83 2.47 -11.70
C LYS A 295 12.52 2.08 -12.36
N ALA A 296 12.55 1.16 -13.32
CA ALA A 296 11.36 0.71 -14.04
C ALA A 296 10.32 0.10 -13.10
N MET A 297 10.75 -0.68 -12.11
CA MET A 297 9.86 -1.21 -11.06
C MET A 297 9.24 -0.08 -10.23
N LEU A 298 10.03 0.91 -9.79
CA LEU A 298 9.52 2.05 -9.03
C LEU A 298 8.53 2.88 -9.88
N ASP A 299 8.86 3.18 -11.13
CA ASP A 299 7.97 3.86 -12.07
C ASP A 299 6.65 3.12 -12.27
N LEU A 300 6.71 1.79 -12.39
CA LEU A 300 5.52 0.96 -12.57
C LEU A 300 4.58 1.04 -11.36
N VAL A 301 5.11 0.87 -10.15
CA VAL A 301 4.33 0.98 -8.90
C VAL A 301 3.74 2.39 -8.77
N MET A 302 4.56 3.42 -8.97
CA MET A 302 4.14 4.82 -8.89
C MET A 302 2.96 5.12 -9.83
N ARG A 303 3.05 4.71 -11.11
CA ARG A 303 1.98 4.93 -12.08
C ARG A 303 0.68 4.20 -11.73
N LYS A 304 0.77 2.92 -11.33
CA LYS A 304 -0.42 2.13 -10.98
C LYS A 304 -1.11 2.67 -9.72
N VAL A 305 -0.34 3.08 -8.71
CA VAL A 305 -0.89 3.76 -7.53
C VAL A 305 -1.57 5.07 -7.91
N LYS A 306 -0.94 5.91 -8.74
CA LYS A 306 -1.53 7.16 -9.22
C LYS A 306 -2.91 6.94 -9.86
N THR A 307 -2.98 6.02 -10.82
CA THR A 307 -4.23 5.72 -11.52
C THR A 307 -5.30 5.15 -10.59
N ARG A 308 -4.89 4.31 -9.64
CA ARG A 308 -5.81 3.80 -8.61
C ARG A 308 -6.35 4.92 -7.71
N SER A 309 -5.50 5.86 -7.29
CA SER A 309 -5.95 7.00 -6.46
C SER A 309 -6.95 7.88 -7.18
N GLU A 310 -6.73 8.17 -8.47
CA GLU A 310 -7.67 8.92 -9.31
C GLU A 310 -9.05 8.23 -9.34
N LYS A 311 -9.08 6.92 -9.61
CA LYS A 311 -10.33 6.13 -9.63
C LYS A 311 -11.04 6.11 -8.27
N MET A 312 -10.29 5.98 -7.17
CA MET A 312 -10.87 5.98 -5.81
C MET A 312 -11.47 7.34 -5.45
N GLU A 313 -10.79 8.44 -5.76
CA GLU A 313 -11.30 9.80 -5.53
C GLU A 313 -12.51 10.12 -6.42
N ASP A 314 -12.50 9.68 -7.68
CA ASP A 314 -13.64 9.81 -8.59
C ASP A 314 -14.87 9.08 -8.05
N LEU A 315 -14.73 7.84 -7.55
CA LEU A 315 -15.83 7.08 -6.98
C LEU A 315 -16.40 7.74 -5.70
N ILE A 316 -15.55 8.26 -4.81
CA ILE A 316 -16.01 9.04 -3.65
C ILE A 316 -16.85 10.23 -4.11
N ASN A 317 -16.36 10.96 -5.11
CA ASN A 317 -17.03 12.15 -5.65
C ASN A 317 -18.38 11.81 -6.29
N GLU A 318 -18.47 10.72 -7.06
CA GLU A 318 -19.72 10.24 -7.66
C GLU A 318 -20.74 9.81 -6.61
N TYR A 319 -20.28 9.09 -5.58
CA TYR A 319 -21.11 8.67 -4.46
C TYR A 319 -21.70 9.86 -3.69
N ASN A 320 -20.86 10.87 -3.37
CA ASN A 320 -21.31 12.07 -2.68
C ASN A 320 -22.34 12.86 -3.51
N GLN A 321 -22.10 13.04 -4.81
CA GLN A 321 -23.04 13.73 -5.70
C GLN A 321 -24.40 13.02 -5.82
N THR A 322 -24.39 11.70 -5.86
CA THR A 322 -25.61 10.89 -5.97
C THR A 322 -26.46 11.01 -4.71
N ASN A 323 -25.85 11.04 -3.53
CA ASN A 323 -26.56 11.17 -2.25
C ASN A 323 -27.09 12.59 -2.04
N ASP A 324 -26.33 13.62 -2.41
CA ASP A 324 -26.78 15.02 -2.37
C ASP A 324 -28.03 15.25 -3.24
N THR A 325 -28.07 14.62 -4.43
CA THR A 325 -29.18 14.78 -5.39
C THR A 325 -30.46 14.05 -4.96
N LYS A 326 -30.34 12.95 -4.20
CA LYS A 326 -31.50 12.17 -3.74
C LYS A 326 -32.16 12.73 -2.48
N GLY A 327 -31.57 13.74 -1.84
CA GLY A 327 -32.04 14.23 -0.53
C GLY A 327 -31.93 13.19 0.59
N GLU A 328 -31.27 12.07 0.31
CA GLU A 328 -30.90 11.04 1.28
C GLU A 328 -29.73 11.64 2.08
N LYS A 329 -30.06 12.35 3.17
CA LYS A 329 -29.08 12.66 4.23
C LYS A 329 -28.32 11.37 4.48
N HIS A 330 -26.99 11.43 4.39
CA HIS A 330 -26.09 10.30 4.58
C HIS A 330 -26.78 9.23 5.41
N GLU A 331 -27.06 8.05 4.84
CA GLU A 331 -27.28 6.85 5.66
C GLU A 331 -25.95 6.46 6.34
N ASN A 332 -25.30 7.44 6.96
CA ASN A 332 -24.45 7.31 8.12
C ASN A 332 -25.35 6.83 9.25
N ILE A 333 -25.78 5.58 9.15
CA ILE A 333 -26.44 4.80 10.19
C ILE A 333 -25.58 4.72 11.48
N LEU A 334 -24.37 5.32 11.48
CA LEU A 334 -23.42 5.28 12.58
C LEU A 334 -22.89 6.66 13.01
N HIS A 335 -23.45 7.79 12.57
CA HIS A 335 -23.05 9.13 13.08
C HIS A 335 -24.05 9.77 14.06
N GLU A 336 -24.82 8.96 14.78
CA GLU A 336 -25.43 9.38 16.05
C GLU A 336 -24.50 9.13 17.24
#